data_AF-A0A7X5FRN1-F1
#
_entry.id   AF-A0A7X5FRN1-F1
#
_cell.length_a   1.000
_cell.length_b   1.000
_cell.length_c   1.000
_cell.angle_alpha   90.00
_cell.angle_beta   90.00
_cell.angle_gamma   90.00
#
_symmetry.space_group_name_H-M   'P 1'
#
loop_
_entity.id
_entity.type
_entity.pdbx_description
1 polymer ?
#
loop_
_entity_poly.entity_id
_entity_poly.type
_entity_poly.pdbx_seq_one_letter_code
_entity_poly.pdbx_strand_id
1 'polypeptide(L)'
;MISDKAQCIQIKKEYGIYFKIPDGKVKDCALSIAKKHGSNITPHITVLQAVFLEDSLKEVHKNLRSWANAQKPLKIIFKKKLEKGGGGNTFWNVQTESPLHDANSALTEVIDPLRDGILDQVKKNMPYFSNTELKNIEKYGRHFNVPGANQPHITVAYGVQNFQLINEISTQIENIDTTQILDEISLGEIDSQGNIIETLQTYKLGG
;
A
#
# COMPACT_ATOMS: atom_id res chain seq x y z
N MET A 1 1.77 29.24 -40.84
CA MET A 1 2.43 28.95 -39.55
C MET A 1 1.51 28.04 -38.75
N ILE A 2 1.73 26.72 -38.84
CA ILE A 2 1.04 25.74 -38.00
C ILE A 2 1.89 25.65 -36.73
N SER A 3 1.35 26.05 -35.58
CA SER A 3 2.10 25.94 -34.32
C SER A 3 2.12 24.48 -33.90
N ASP A 4 3.28 23.83 -34.03
CA ASP A 4 3.58 22.58 -33.35
C ASP A 4 3.64 22.85 -31.84
N LYS A 5 2.48 22.81 -31.19
CA LYS A 5 2.44 22.61 -29.74
C LYS A 5 2.82 21.16 -29.50
N ALA A 6 4.11 20.92 -29.26
CA ALA A 6 4.56 19.70 -28.62
C ALA A 6 3.74 19.53 -27.33
N GLN A 7 2.76 18.64 -27.35
CA GLN A 7 2.16 18.14 -26.12
C GLN A 7 3.28 17.45 -25.37
N CYS A 8 3.79 18.12 -24.34
CA CYS A 8 4.70 17.49 -23.40
C CYS A 8 3.92 16.35 -22.77
N ILE A 9 4.19 15.12 -23.20
CA ILE A 9 3.56 13.92 -22.65
C ILE A 9 4.03 13.85 -21.20
N GLN A 10 3.19 14.29 -20.26
CA GLN A 10 3.44 14.08 -18.84
C GLN A 10 3.40 12.58 -18.60
N ILE A 11 4.54 12.03 -18.17
CA ILE A 11 4.63 10.62 -17.79
C ILE A 11 3.83 10.49 -16.49
N LYS A 12 2.67 9.83 -16.58
CA LYS A 12 1.87 9.50 -15.40
C LYS A 12 2.58 8.39 -14.64
N LYS A 13 2.84 8.63 -13.36
CA LYS A 13 3.45 7.66 -12.45
C LYS A 13 2.41 7.21 -11.42
N GLU A 14 2.53 5.96 -10.99
CA GLU A 14 1.74 5.42 -9.88
C GLU A 14 2.51 5.60 -8.58
N TYR A 15 1.80 6.00 -7.54
CA TYR A 15 2.38 6.25 -6.22
C TYR A 15 1.67 5.45 -5.16
N GLY A 16 2.44 5.05 -4.15
CA GLY A 16 1.97 4.44 -2.92
C GLY A 16 2.27 5.33 -1.73
N ILE A 17 1.30 5.45 -0.83
CA ILE A 17 1.50 5.94 0.54
C ILE A 17 1.48 4.74 1.46
N TYR A 18 2.54 4.56 2.24
CA TYR A 18 2.76 3.32 2.98
C TYR A 18 3.57 3.52 4.25
N PHE A 19 3.43 2.55 5.15
CA PHE A 19 4.32 2.37 6.29
C PHE A 19 5.38 1.33 5.95
N LYS A 20 6.65 1.66 6.18
CA LYS A 20 7.72 0.67 6.16
C LYS A 20 7.62 -0.19 7.41
N ILE A 21 7.94 -1.48 7.30
CA ILE A 21 8.08 -2.32 8.50
C ILE A 21 9.42 -1.98 9.17
N PRO A 22 9.42 -1.65 10.47
CA PRO A 22 10.65 -1.43 11.24
C PRO A 22 11.57 -2.66 11.21
N ASP A 23 12.86 -2.44 11.43
CA ASP A 23 13.81 -3.54 11.55
C ASP A 23 13.47 -4.44 12.74
N GLY A 24 13.64 -5.75 12.56
CA GLY A 24 13.34 -6.76 13.56
C GLY A 24 12.62 -7.98 12.99
N LYS A 25 12.15 -8.84 13.89
CA LYS A 25 11.71 -10.20 13.55
C LYS A 25 10.61 -10.27 12.50
N VAL A 26 9.65 -9.33 12.50
CA VAL A 26 8.57 -9.30 11.50
C VAL A 26 9.14 -9.02 10.11
N LYS A 27 9.98 -7.99 9.97
CA LYS A 27 10.64 -7.65 8.70
C LYS A 27 11.57 -8.76 8.23
N ASP A 28 12.40 -9.29 9.12
CA ASP A 28 13.34 -10.37 8.81
C ASP A 28 12.61 -11.62 8.31
N CYS A 29 11.51 -11.97 8.97
CA CYS A 29 10.68 -13.10 8.56
C CYS A 29 10.03 -12.86 7.19
N ALA A 30 9.42 -11.68 6.98
CA ALA A 30 8.83 -11.32 5.69
C ALA A 30 9.86 -11.40 4.54
N LEU A 31 11.07 -10.87 4.75
CA LEU A 31 12.16 -10.94 3.79
C LEU A 31 12.65 -12.37 3.55
N SER A 32 12.76 -13.18 4.60
CA SER A 32 13.16 -14.59 4.50
C SER A 32 12.18 -15.39 3.65
N ILE A 33 10.87 -15.20 3.89
CA ILE A 33 9.79 -15.83 3.10
C ILE A 33 9.88 -15.38 1.64
N ALA A 34 9.96 -14.08 1.40
CA ALA A 34 10.03 -13.53 0.05
C ALA A 34 11.23 -14.09 -0.72
N LYS A 35 12.42 -14.10 -0.10
CA LYS A 35 13.64 -14.65 -0.68
C LYS A 35 13.49 -16.14 -1.02
N LYS A 36 12.91 -16.94 -0.11
CA LYS A 36 12.67 -18.37 -0.33
C LYS A 36 11.78 -18.63 -1.55
N HIS A 37 10.88 -17.70 -1.86
CA HIS A 37 9.95 -17.77 -2.98
C HIS A 37 10.34 -16.89 -4.16
N GLY A 38 11.62 -16.52 -4.28
CA GLY A 38 12.15 -15.78 -5.43
C GLY A 38 11.58 -14.38 -5.60
N SER A 39 10.95 -13.83 -4.56
CA SER A 39 10.39 -12.48 -4.55
C SER A 39 11.41 -11.52 -3.93
N ASN A 40 11.70 -10.41 -4.60
CA ASN A 40 12.44 -9.30 -4.02
C ASN A 40 11.42 -8.22 -3.61
N ILE A 41 11.25 -7.99 -2.32
CA ILE A 41 10.23 -7.08 -1.81
C ILE A 41 10.84 -6.04 -0.89
N THR A 42 10.19 -4.89 -0.81
CA THR A 42 10.31 -3.98 0.33
C THR A 42 9.10 -4.22 1.23
N PRO A 43 9.22 -4.85 2.41
CA PRO A 43 8.06 -5.06 3.28
C PRO A 43 7.44 -3.73 3.71
N HIS A 44 6.19 -3.53 3.35
CA HIS A 44 5.45 -2.31 3.63
C HIS A 44 3.96 -2.61 3.76
N ILE A 45 3.24 -1.76 4.49
CA ILE A 45 1.78 -1.76 4.53
C ILE A 45 1.29 -0.57 3.72
N THR A 46 0.62 -0.87 2.61
CA THR A 46 0.00 0.16 1.78
C THR A 46 -1.22 0.76 2.49
N VAL A 47 -1.28 2.08 2.50
CA VAL A 47 -2.40 2.86 3.02
C VAL A 47 -3.27 3.40 1.89
N LEU A 48 -2.65 3.95 0.84
CA LEU A 48 -3.33 4.49 -0.33
C LEU A 48 -2.45 4.29 -1.56
N GLN A 49 -3.07 4.03 -2.72
CA GLN A 49 -2.39 4.07 -4.02
C GLN A 49 -3.18 4.93 -4.99
N ALA A 50 -2.47 5.74 -5.78
CA ALA A 50 -3.08 6.62 -6.76
C ALA A 50 -2.10 7.02 -7.85
N VAL A 51 -2.64 7.52 -8.96
CA VAL A 51 -1.86 8.21 -9.99
C VAL A 51 -1.87 9.70 -9.64
N PHE A 52 -0.71 10.34 -9.65
CA PHE A 52 -0.61 11.79 -9.46
C PHE A 52 0.13 12.42 -10.63
N LEU A 53 -0.28 13.64 -10.98
CA LEU A 53 0.54 14.52 -11.81
C LEU A 53 1.67 15.11 -10.95
N GLU A 54 2.79 15.41 -11.59
CA GLU A 54 3.95 16.04 -10.94
C GLU A 54 3.55 17.32 -10.19
N ASP A 55 2.71 18.16 -10.81
CA ASP A 55 2.24 19.42 -10.22
C ASP A 55 1.37 19.20 -8.96
N SER A 56 0.70 18.03 -8.85
CA SER A 56 -0.09 17.67 -7.68
C SER A 56 0.77 17.16 -6.52
N LEU A 57 1.99 16.65 -6.78
CA LEU A 57 2.84 16.05 -5.74
C LEU A 57 3.17 17.02 -4.61
N LYS A 58 3.33 18.31 -4.92
CA LYS A 58 3.58 19.33 -3.90
C LYS A 58 2.46 19.39 -2.86
N GLU A 59 1.20 19.32 -3.29
CA GLU A 59 0.05 19.34 -2.37
C GLU A 59 -0.10 17.98 -1.67
N VAL A 60 0.18 16.86 -2.35
CA VAL A 60 0.24 15.52 -1.72
C VAL A 60 1.25 15.51 -0.57
N HIS A 61 2.47 15.99 -0.80
CA HIS A 61 3.51 16.09 0.22
C HIS A 61 3.10 16.97 1.40
N LYS A 62 2.42 18.10 1.14
CA LYS A 62 1.92 19.01 2.17
C LYS A 62 0.83 18.35 3.01
N ASN A 63 -0.16 17.72 2.38
CA ASN A 63 -1.26 17.05 3.07
C ASN A 63 -0.77 15.85 3.88
N LEU A 64 0.13 15.04 3.31
CA LEU A 64 0.73 13.91 4.00
C LEU A 64 1.58 14.35 5.21
N ARG A 65 2.39 15.40 5.07
CA ARG A 65 3.15 15.99 6.19
C ARG A 65 2.23 16.51 7.29
N SER A 66 1.19 17.26 6.92
CA SER A 66 0.23 17.81 7.87
C SER A 66 -0.48 16.70 8.64
N TRP A 67 -0.90 15.64 7.94
CA TRP A 67 -1.50 14.47 8.56
C TRP A 67 -0.52 13.79 9.53
N ALA A 68 0.72 13.53 9.08
CA ALA A 68 1.76 12.86 9.87
C ALA A 68 2.08 13.62 11.17
N ASN A 69 2.24 14.94 11.11
CA ASN A 69 2.51 15.79 12.27
C ASN A 69 1.38 15.75 13.31
N ALA A 70 0.14 15.51 12.89
CA ALA A 70 -1.01 15.41 13.78
C ALA A 70 -1.20 14.02 14.40
N GLN A 71 -0.48 13.00 13.91
CA GLN A 71 -0.59 11.63 14.41
C GLN A 71 0.39 11.36 15.55
N LYS A 72 0.07 10.36 16.37
CA LYS A 72 1.05 9.69 17.23
C LYS A 72 1.60 8.47 16.48
N PRO A 73 2.76 7.91 16.87
CA PRO A 73 3.20 6.60 16.40
C PRO A 73 2.09 5.55 16.56
N LEU A 74 1.89 4.73 15.53
CA LEU A 74 0.81 3.76 15.46
C LEU A 74 1.29 2.41 15.96
N LYS A 75 0.63 1.87 16.98
CA LYS A 75 0.84 0.48 17.40
C LYS A 75 -0.05 -0.44 16.58
N ILE A 76 0.55 -1.41 15.91
CA ILE A 76 -0.15 -2.43 15.14
C ILE A 76 0.23 -3.83 15.62
N ILE A 77 -0.63 -4.80 15.33
CA ILE A 77 -0.39 -6.21 15.65
C ILE A 77 -0.70 -7.03 14.41
N PHE A 78 0.28 -7.79 13.93
CA PHE A 78 0.04 -8.78 12.87
C PHE A 78 -0.64 -10.03 13.43
N LYS A 79 -1.53 -10.63 12.64
CA LYS A 79 -2.14 -11.94 12.95
C LYS A 79 -1.04 -13.00 12.97
N LYS A 80 -1.14 -14.03 13.81
CA LYS A 80 -0.17 -15.15 13.83
C LYS A 80 -0.44 -16.21 12.75
N LYS A 81 -0.84 -15.78 11.55
CA LYS A 81 -1.05 -16.65 10.40
C LYS A 81 -0.90 -15.87 9.11
N LEU A 82 -0.45 -16.56 8.07
CA LEU A 82 -0.50 -16.06 6.71
C LEU A 82 -1.83 -16.43 6.06
N GLU A 83 -2.32 -15.57 5.17
CA GLU A 83 -3.59 -15.77 4.48
C GLU A 83 -3.37 -15.65 2.97
N LYS A 84 -4.19 -16.38 2.20
CA LYS A 84 -4.24 -16.23 0.76
C LYS A 84 -4.75 -14.81 0.43
N GLY A 85 -3.99 -14.10 -0.38
CA GLY A 85 -4.28 -12.76 -0.86
C GLY A 85 -4.85 -12.71 -2.27
N GLY A 86 -5.24 -11.50 -2.70
CA GLY A 86 -5.63 -11.22 -4.08
C GLY A 86 -4.46 -11.40 -5.06
N GLY A 87 -4.77 -11.68 -6.32
CA GLY A 87 -3.77 -11.73 -7.40
C GLY A 87 -2.74 -12.87 -7.31
N GLY A 88 -2.99 -13.91 -6.53
CA GLY A 88 -2.03 -15.01 -6.37
C GLY A 88 -1.09 -14.86 -5.17
N ASN A 89 -1.23 -13.81 -4.37
CA ASN A 89 -0.24 -13.45 -3.35
C ASN A 89 -0.49 -14.11 -1.99
N THR A 90 0.52 -14.12 -1.14
CA THR A 90 0.43 -14.47 0.30
C THR A 90 0.59 -13.22 1.13
N PHE A 91 -0.35 -13.00 2.05
CA PHE A 91 -0.37 -11.84 2.91
C PHE A 91 -0.15 -12.20 4.38
N TRP A 92 0.58 -11.35 5.08
CA TRP A 92 0.59 -11.32 6.53
C TRP A 92 -0.27 -10.15 6.99
N ASN A 93 -1.49 -10.46 7.42
CA ASN A 93 -2.51 -9.45 7.71
C ASN A 93 -2.34 -8.84 9.09
N VAL A 94 -2.65 -7.55 9.20
CA VAL A 94 -2.80 -6.85 10.49
C VAL A 94 -4.16 -7.25 11.10
N GLN A 95 -4.28 -7.19 12.42
CA GLN A 95 -5.56 -7.35 13.10
C GLN A 95 -6.57 -6.27 12.67
N THR A 96 -7.87 -6.61 12.68
CA THR A 96 -8.95 -5.76 12.17
C THR A 96 -9.11 -4.45 12.95
N GLU A 97 -8.82 -4.45 14.26
CA GLU A 97 -8.92 -3.25 15.11
C GLU A 97 -7.66 -2.38 15.03
N SER A 98 -7.17 -2.15 13.81
CA SER A 98 -5.93 -1.43 13.56
C SER A 98 -6.16 0.05 13.28
N PRO A 99 -5.33 0.95 13.84
CA PRO A 99 -5.36 2.38 13.50
C PRO A 99 -5.07 2.67 12.01
N LEU A 100 -4.65 1.66 11.24
CA LEU A 100 -4.41 1.78 9.81
C LEU A 100 -5.70 1.95 8.99
N HIS A 101 -6.86 1.50 9.50
CA HIS A 101 -8.14 1.77 8.83
C HIS A 101 -8.52 3.26 8.91
N ASP A 102 -8.26 3.88 10.06
CA ASP A 102 -8.47 5.33 10.25
C ASP A 102 -7.47 6.13 9.41
N ALA A 103 -6.20 5.69 9.38
CA ALA A 103 -5.18 6.30 8.53
C ALA A 103 -5.57 6.27 7.04
N ASN A 104 -6.06 5.13 6.54
CA ASN A 104 -6.56 5.02 5.16
C ASN A 104 -7.73 5.98 4.92
N SER A 105 -8.73 5.98 5.80
CA SER A 105 -9.92 6.83 5.62
C SER A 105 -9.55 8.31 5.58
N ALA A 106 -8.72 8.77 6.52
CA ALA A 106 -8.27 10.16 6.61
C ALA A 106 -7.40 10.57 5.40
N LEU A 107 -6.47 9.71 4.98
CA LEU A 107 -5.60 10.02 3.85
C LEU A 107 -6.35 9.95 2.51
N THR A 108 -7.28 9.02 2.34
CA THR A 108 -8.19 9.01 1.17
C THR A 108 -8.94 10.33 1.07
N GLU A 109 -9.49 10.85 2.17
CA GLU A 109 -10.26 12.10 2.14
C GLU A 109 -9.45 13.31 1.66
N VAL A 110 -8.18 13.43 2.09
CA VAL A 110 -7.36 14.62 1.81
C VAL A 110 -6.40 14.47 0.63
N ILE A 111 -6.15 13.25 0.16
CA ILE A 111 -5.19 12.96 -0.92
C ILE A 111 -5.88 12.45 -2.18
N ASP A 112 -6.89 11.58 -2.10
CA ASP A 112 -7.56 11.03 -3.28
C ASP A 112 -8.16 12.10 -4.22
N PRO A 113 -8.67 13.26 -3.74
CA PRO A 113 -9.11 14.34 -4.62
C PRO A 113 -8.01 14.91 -5.53
N LEU A 114 -6.73 14.67 -5.22
CA LEU A 114 -5.58 15.13 -6.01
C LEU A 114 -5.17 14.12 -7.09
N ARG A 115 -5.81 12.95 -7.16
CA ARG A 115 -5.47 11.91 -8.14
C ARG A 115 -5.74 12.36 -9.57
N ASP A 116 -5.01 11.77 -10.50
CA ASP A 116 -5.20 11.94 -11.94
C ASP A 116 -5.54 10.61 -12.63
N GLY A 117 -6.78 10.16 -12.38
CA GLY A 117 -7.34 8.95 -12.96
C GLY A 117 -7.19 7.73 -12.05
N ILE A 118 -7.05 6.56 -12.68
CA ILE A 118 -7.02 5.26 -12.02
C ILE A 118 -5.75 4.50 -12.39
N LEU A 119 -5.29 3.64 -11.48
CA LEU A 119 -4.10 2.81 -11.69
C LEU A 119 -4.31 1.85 -12.86
N ASP A 120 -3.27 1.56 -13.62
CA ASP A 120 -3.30 0.66 -14.77
C ASP A 120 -3.68 -0.77 -14.38
N GLN A 121 -3.23 -1.21 -13.20
CA GLN A 121 -3.67 -2.49 -12.63
C GLN A 121 -5.17 -2.52 -12.33
N VAL A 122 -5.79 -1.38 -12.00
CA VAL A 122 -7.25 -1.30 -11.82
C VAL A 122 -7.94 -1.34 -13.18
N LYS A 123 -7.44 -0.59 -14.18
CA LYS A 123 -7.98 -0.59 -15.56
C LYS A 123 -8.06 -1.98 -16.15
N LYS A 124 -6.97 -2.76 -16.04
CA LYS A 124 -6.89 -4.13 -16.56
C LYS A 124 -7.97 -5.07 -15.98
N ASN A 125 -8.44 -4.78 -14.77
CA ASN A 125 -9.42 -5.59 -14.06
C ASN A 125 -10.86 -5.05 -14.14
N MET A 126 -11.07 -3.86 -14.72
CA MET A 126 -12.41 -3.25 -14.83
C MET A 126 -13.49 -4.15 -15.43
N PRO A 127 -13.23 -4.98 -16.47
CA PRO A 127 -14.24 -5.88 -17.03
C PRO A 127 -14.79 -6.93 -16.05
N TYR A 128 -14.08 -7.20 -14.95
CA TYR A 128 -14.46 -8.20 -13.95
C TYR A 128 -15.13 -7.60 -12.70
N PHE A 129 -15.22 -6.27 -12.61
CA PHE A 129 -15.82 -5.60 -11.47
C PHE A 129 -17.34 -5.47 -11.62
N SER A 130 -18.05 -5.63 -10.51
CA SER A 130 -19.47 -5.33 -10.40
C SER A 130 -19.74 -3.82 -10.55
N ASN A 131 -20.98 -3.45 -10.86
CA ASN A 131 -21.38 -2.04 -10.93
C ASN A 131 -21.11 -1.25 -9.63
N THR A 132 -21.23 -1.90 -8.48
CA THR A 132 -20.93 -1.29 -7.18
C THR A 132 -19.43 -1.00 -7.03
N GLU A 133 -18.58 -1.95 -7.43
CA GLU A 133 -17.13 -1.76 -7.42
C GLU A 133 -16.69 -0.68 -8.41
N LEU A 134 -17.30 -0.62 -9.60
CA LEU A 134 -17.01 0.41 -10.58
C LEU A 134 -17.34 1.82 -10.06
N LYS A 135 -18.48 2.01 -9.40
CA LYS A 135 -18.83 3.29 -8.75
C LYS A 135 -17.83 3.68 -7.65
N ASN A 136 -17.38 2.69 -6.88
CA ASN A 136 -16.38 2.91 -5.84
C ASN A 136 -15.02 3.28 -6.45
N ILE A 137 -14.61 2.63 -7.53
CA ILE A 137 -13.37 2.94 -8.26
C ILE A 137 -13.44 4.32 -8.90
N GLU A 138 -14.58 4.72 -9.47
CA GLU A 138 -14.76 6.07 -10.02
C GLU A 138 -14.55 7.13 -8.93
N LYS A 139 -15.12 6.89 -7.73
CA LYS A 139 -15.01 7.82 -6.61
C LYS A 139 -13.62 7.86 -5.96
N TYR A 140 -13.01 6.70 -5.69
CA TYR A 140 -11.82 6.55 -4.84
C TYR A 140 -10.58 6.02 -5.58
N GLY A 141 -10.63 5.88 -6.90
CA GLY A 141 -9.57 5.36 -7.75
C GLY A 141 -9.32 3.85 -7.65
N ARG A 142 -9.61 3.23 -6.51
CA ARG A 142 -9.37 1.81 -6.21
C ARG A 142 -10.30 1.28 -5.11
N HIS A 143 -10.63 -0.02 -5.17
CA HIS A 143 -11.50 -0.68 -4.19
C HIS A 143 -11.00 -0.58 -2.74
N PHE A 144 -9.70 -0.75 -2.47
CA PHE A 144 -9.19 -0.66 -1.09
C PHE A 144 -8.98 0.77 -0.60
N ASN A 145 -9.02 1.78 -1.49
CA ASN A 145 -9.01 3.19 -1.07
C ASN A 145 -10.38 3.59 -0.48
N VAL A 146 -11.45 2.82 -0.76
CA VAL A 146 -12.77 3.03 -0.17
C VAL A 146 -12.65 2.99 1.36
N PRO A 147 -13.07 4.05 2.08
CA PRO A 147 -13.01 4.08 3.53
C PRO A 147 -13.65 2.84 4.17
N GLY A 148 -12.92 2.21 5.08
CA GLY A 148 -13.33 0.97 5.75
C GLY A 148 -13.14 -0.32 4.95
N ALA A 149 -12.81 -0.26 3.65
CA ALA A 149 -12.58 -1.44 2.81
C ALA A 149 -11.10 -1.88 2.78
N ASN A 150 -10.17 -1.03 3.21
CA ASN A 150 -8.76 -1.39 3.31
C ASN A 150 -8.59 -2.60 4.25
N GLN A 151 -7.78 -3.56 3.86
CA GLN A 151 -7.36 -4.70 4.69
C GLN A 151 -5.85 -4.61 4.86
N PRO A 152 -5.34 -3.94 5.91
CA PRO A 152 -3.91 -3.68 6.04
C PRO A 152 -3.09 -4.98 6.15
N HIS A 153 -2.06 -5.10 5.34
CA HIS A 153 -1.23 -6.30 5.26
C HIS A 153 0.16 -5.98 4.70
N ILE A 154 1.09 -6.93 4.84
CA ILE A 154 2.30 -7.01 4.02
C ILE A 154 2.18 -8.17 3.04
N THR A 155 2.63 -7.96 1.81
CA THR A 155 2.84 -9.06 0.86
C THR A 155 4.17 -9.73 1.19
N VAL A 156 4.15 -11.04 1.47
CA VAL A 156 5.36 -11.81 1.82
C VAL A 156 5.82 -12.74 0.70
N ALA A 157 4.95 -13.04 -0.27
CA ALA A 157 5.29 -13.83 -1.46
C ALA A 157 4.30 -13.59 -2.59
N TYR A 158 4.78 -13.63 -3.85
CA TYR A 158 3.97 -13.58 -5.06
C TYR A 158 3.76 -14.98 -5.64
N GLY A 159 2.55 -15.26 -6.15
CA GLY A 159 2.23 -16.53 -6.82
C GLY A 159 2.20 -17.76 -5.91
N VAL A 160 2.30 -17.58 -4.59
CA VAL A 160 2.25 -18.66 -3.61
C VAL A 160 0.86 -18.72 -3.01
N GLN A 161 0.11 -19.79 -3.27
CA GLN A 161 -1.22 -20.01 -2.67
C GLN A 161 -1.43 -21.42 -2.14
N ASN A 162 -0.36 -22.23 -2.13
CA ASN A 162 -0.42 -23.59 -1.61
C ASN A 162 -0.66 -23.54 -0.09
N PHE A 163 -1.79 -24.11 0.35
CA PHE A 163 -2.22 -24.10 1.74
C PHE A 163 -1.22 -24.78 2.69
N GLN A 164 -0.61 -25.89 2.28
CA GLN A 164 0.39 -26.60 3.10
C GLN A 164 1.60 -25.70 3.33
N LEU A 165 2.09 -25.06 2.28
CA LEU A 165 3.21 -24.12 2.36
C LEU A 165 2.88 -22.90 3.22
N ILE A 166 1.67 -22.35 3.09
CA ILE A 166 1.20 -21.23 3.94
C ILE A 166 1.17 -21.65 5.42
N ASN A 167 0.73 -22.88 5.73
CA ASN A 167 0.73 -23.39 7.10
C ASN A 167 2.15 -23.63 7.64
N GLU A 168 3.04 -24.22 6.83
CA GLU A 168 4.46 -24.43 7.19
C GLU A 168 5.20 -23.12 7.48
N ILE A 169 4.83 -22.04 6.79
CA ILE A 169 5.38 -20.71 7.08
C ILE A 169 4.69 -20.12 8.31
N SER A 170 3.40 -20.38 8.50
CA SER A 170 2.65 -19.87 9.65
C SER A 170 3.23 -20.38 10.99
N THR A 171 3.74 -21.62 11.05
CA THR A 171 4.42 -22.13 12.26
C THR A 171 5.69 -21.35 12.61
N GLN A 172 6.36 -20.73 11.62
CA GLN A 172 7.56 -19.91 11.85
C GLN A 172 7.23 -18.57 12.52
N ILE A 173 6.00 -18.05 12.32
CA ILE A 173 5.57 -16.76 12.86
C ILE A 173 4.83 -16.86 14.21
N GLU A 174 4.43 -18.06 14.64
CA GLU A 174 3.71 -18.26 15.90
C GLU A 174 4.48 -17.74 17.13
N ASN A 175 5.81 -17.86 17.10
CA ASN A 175 6.70 -17.45 18.19
C ASN A 175 7.30 -16.05 18.01
N ILE A 176 6.92 -15.32 16.96
CA ILE A 176 7.36 -13.95 16.72
C ILE A 176 6.43 -13.01 17.50
N ASP A 177 7.03 -12.00 18.16
CA ASP A 177 6.24 -10.85 18.62
C ASP A 177 5.79 -10.07 17.39
N THR A 178 4.49 -10.09 17.14
CA THR A 178 3.86 -9.49 15.97
C THR A 178 3.46 -8.04 16.19
N THR A 179 3.76 -7.48 17.36
CA THR A 179 3.54 -6.07 17.67
C THR A 179 4.59 -5.22 16.98
N GLN A 180 4.18 -4.16 16.29
CA GLN A 180 5.08 -3.17 15.68
C GLN A 180 4.62 -1.76 16.04
N ILE A 181 5.58 -0.86 16.17
CA ILE A 181 5.33 0.58 16.27
C ILE A 181 5.75 1.21 14.93
N LEU A 182 4.78 1.84 14.26
CA LEU A 182 5.01 2.57 13.03
C LEU A 182 5.08 4.05 13.38
N ASP A 183 6.26 4.64 13.23
CA ASP A 183 6.53 6.03 13.56
C ASP A 183 6.84 6.90 12.33
N GLU A 184 6.80 6.31 11.13
CA GLU A 184 7.08 7.00 9.87
C GLU A 184 6.14 6.56 8.74
N ILE A 185 5.60 7.52 7.98
CA ILE A 185 4.83 7.28 6.76
C ILE A 185 5.60 7.78 5.55
N SER A 186 5.54 7.06 4.43
CA SER A 186 6.29 7.35 3.22
C SER A 186 5.39 7.52 2.01
N LEU A 187 5.83 8.36 1.07
CA LEU A 187 5.36 8.43 -0.30
C LEU A 187 6.45 7.85 -1.21
N GLY A 188 6.08 7.00 -2.15
CA GLY A 188 7.01 6.42 -3.11
C GLY A 188 6.35 6.06 -4.43
N GLU A 189 7.17 5.92 -5.46
CA GLU A 189 6.77 5.39 -6.77
C GLU A 189 6.55 3.88 -6.67
N ILE A 190 5.51 3.39 -7.34
CA ILE A 190 5.17 1.97 -7.36
C ILE A 190 5.12 1.41 -8.76
N ASP A 191 5.42 0.12 -8.88
CA ASP A 191 5.21 -0.63 -10.11
C ASP A 191 3.74 -1.07 -10.27
N SER A 192 3.46 -1.73 -11.40
CA SER A 192 2.11 -2.25 -11.70
C SER A 192 1.58 -3.31 -10.72
N GLN A 193 2.43 -3.87 -9.86
CA GLN A 193 2.05 -4.81 -8.79
C GLN A 193 1.91 -4.11 -7.43
N GLY A 194 2.20 -2.81 -7.35
CA GLY A 194 2.23 -2.05 -6.11
C GLY A 194 3.52 -2.20 -5.31
N ASN A 195 4.59 -2.75 -5.90
CA ASN A 195 5.91 -2.76 -5.25
C ASN A 195 6.50 -1.37 -5.24
N ILE A 196 7.14 -1.00 -4.12
CA ILE A 196 7.89 0.25 -4.04
C ILE A 196 9.13 0.17 -4.92
N ILE A 197 9.19 1.03 -5.94
CA ILE A 197 10.37 1.22 -6.79
C ILE A 197 11.35 2.16 -6.10
N GLU A 198 10.85 3.32 -5.64
CA GLU A 198 11.63 4.37 -5.02
C GLU A 198 10.83 5.05 -3.91
N THR A 199 11.46 5.31 -2.76
CA THR A 199 10.88 6.18 -1.73
C THR A 199 11.25 7.62 -2.05
N LEU A 200 10.26 8.48 -2.28
CA LEU A 200 10.49 9.89 -2.58
C LEU A 200 10.66 10.72 -1.31
N GLN A 201 9.81 10.47 -0.29
CA GLN A 201 9.86 11.19 0.97
C GLN A 201 9.29 10.35 2.10
N THR A 202 9.88 10.49 3.28
CA THR A 202 9.40 9.91 4.54
C THR A 202 9.11 11.03 5.54
N TYR A 203 8.05 10.85 6.35
CA TYR A 203 7.58 11.78 7.36
C TYR A 203 7.41 11.06 8.69
N LYS A 204 8.01 11.61 9.74
CA LYS A 204 7.82 11.12 11.10
C LYS A 204 6.43 11.47 11.61
N LEU A 205 5.80 10.54 12.32
CA LEU A 205 4.55 10.78 13.02
C LEU A 205 4.81 11.54 14.33
N GLY A 206 4.06 12.60 14.56
CA GLY A 206 4.10 13.39 15.81
C GLY A 206 4.99 14.63 15.79
N GLY A 207 5.61 14.94 14.66
CA GLY A 207 6.50 16.11 14.50
C GLY A 207 7.95 15.84 14.86
#